data_AF-A0A1M5MGC9-F1
#
_entry.id   AF-A0A1M5MGC9-F1
#
_cell.length_a   1.000
_cell.length_b   1.000
_cell.length_c   1.000
_cell.angle_alpha   90.00
_cell.angle_beta   90.00
_cell.angle_gamma   90.00
#
_symmetry.space_group_name_H-M   'P 1'
#
loop_
_entity.id
_entity.type
_entity.pdbx_description
1 polymer ?
#
loop_
_entity_poly.entity_id
_entity_poly.type
_entity_poly.pdbx_seq_one_letter_code
_entity_poly.pdbx_strand_id
1 'polypeptide(L)'
;MNITINLTTADLSVADKTLIKECLGLATDPEVDNALTKITKAAFMEYVKMFKEKGLPTRADEVQQERLFFLLLYYFENILPSENELSSIFQLTQSQSKTLLRNTKSRYRTKISSFIKNTLLETINSATQISPTDPYEFVCTSPTTVEELNLIISQKGPTLEPVNKIRGISSKYTCAIDTYNLLQQELN
;
A
#
# COMPACT_ATOMS: atom_id res chain seq x y z
N MET A 1 -6.73 26.86 -4.68
CA MET A 1 -6.56 27.51 -3.35
C MET A 1 -5.20 27.12 -2.84
N ASN A 2 -4.40 28.07 -2.36
CA ASN A 2 -3.07 27.80 -1.81
C ASN A 2 -3.14 27.99 -0.28
N ILE A 3 -2.70 26.98 0.47
CA ILE A 3 -2.59 27.02 1.93
C ILE A 3 -1.10 26.82 2.26
N THR A 4 -0.52 27.75 3.02
CA THR A 4 0.88 27.68 3.48
C THR A 4 0.90 27.40 4.97
N ILE A 5 1.67 26.41 5.39
CA ILE A 5 1.89 26.06 6.80
C ILE A 5 3.34 26.39 7.13
N ASN A 6 3.55 27.19 8.17
CA ASN A 6 4.89 27.52 8.67
C ASN A 6 5.16 26.64 9.88
N LEU A 7 6.22 25.84 9.81
CA LEU A 7 6.71 25.02 10.92
C LEU A 7 7.98 25.66 11.47
N THR A 8 8.03 25.80 12.79
CA THR A 8 9.25 26.20 13.50
C THR A 8 10.10 24.98 13.83
N THR A 9 11.35 25.20 14.24
CA THR A 9 12.22 24.12 14.74
C THR A 9 11.71 23.50 16.05
N ALA A 10 10.79 24.16 16.76
CA ALA A 10 10.10 23.61 17.92
C ALA A 10 8.94 22.68 17.51
N ASP A 11 8.33 22.90 16.34
CA ASP A 11 7.26 22.03 15.81
C ASP A 11 7.83 20.79 15.12
N LEU A 12 8.96 20.93 14.43
CA LEU A 12 9.68 19.85 13.76
C LEU A 12 11.19 20.09 13.83
N SER A 13 11.87 19.38 14.72
CA SER A 13 13.32 19.50 14.86
C SER A 13 14.07 18.75 13.75
N VAL A 14 15.38 19.01 13.62
CA VAL A 14 16.26 18.26 12.70
C VAL A 14 16.30 16.77 13.06
N ALA A 15 16.22 16.45 14.36
CA ALA A 15 16.19 15.06 14.83
C ALA A 15 14.88 14.37 14.42
N ASP A 16 13.74 15.07 14.53
CA ASP A 16 12.44 14.53 14.08
C ASP A 16 12.43 14.31 12.57
N LYS A 17 12.96 15.26 11.79
CA LYS A 17 13.06 15.11 10.34
C LYS A 17 13.94 13.92 9.95
N THR A 18 15.06 13.71 10.65
CA THR A 18 15.94 12.54 10.46
C THR A 18 15.22 11.24 10.80
N LEU A 19 14.50 11.19 11.92
CA LEU A 19 13.73 10.02 12.31
C LEU A 19 12.65 9.69 11.26
N ILE A 20 11.90 10.68 10.79
CA ILE A 20 10.87 10.50 9.76
C ILE A 20 11.50 9.98 8.46
N LYS A 21 12.64 10.54 8.07
CA LYS A 21 13.40 10.09 6.89
C LYS A 21 13.76 8.61 6.98
N GLU A 22 14.27 8.17 8.12
CA GLU A 22 14.62 6.77 8.38
C GLU A 22 13.39 5.86 8.42
N CYS A 23 12.33 6.25 9.13
CA CYS A 23 11.10 5.46 9.25
C CYS A 23 10.41 5.23 7.91
N LEU A 24 10.45 6.23 7.01
CA LEU A 24 9.86 6.16 5.68
C LEU A 24 10.83 5.63 4.60
N GLY A 25 12.08 5.33 4.96
CA GLY A 25 13.08 4.83 4.02
C GLY A 25 13.45 5.80 2.90
N LEU A 26 13.39 7.11 3.16
CA LEU A 26 13.62 8.16 2.18
C LEU A 26 15.11 8.54 2.12
N ALA A 27 15.64 8.75 0.92
CA ALA A 27 17.08 8.99 0.72
C ALA A 27 17.43 10.47 0.85
N THR A 28 16.55 11.36 0.41
CA THR A 28 16.85 12.79 0.24
C THR A 28 15.91 13.69 1.02
N ASP A 29 16.37 14.88 1.41
CA ASP A 29 15.53 15.83 2.13
C ASP A 29 14.34 16.34 1.30
N PRO A 30 14.47 16.57 -0.03
CA PRO A 30 13.32 16.85 -0.89
C PRO A 30 12.25 15.75 -0.90
N GLU A 31 12.64 14.48 -0.83
CA GLU A 31 11.69 13.37 -0.70
C GLU A 31 10.92 13.46 0.62
N VAL A 32 11.61 13.79 1.72
CA VAL A 32 10.98 13.99 3.04
C VAL A 32 10.00 15.16 2.98
N ASP A 33 10.38 16.28 2.39
CA ASP A 33 9.51 17.46 2.27
C ASP A 33 8.27 17.17 1.44
N ASN A 34 8.42 16.41 0.34
CA ASN A 34 7.30 15.94 -0.47
C ASN A 34 6.39 14.99 0.31
N ALA A 35 6.97 14.02 1.05
CA ALA A 35 6.21 13.10 1.88
C ALA A 35 5.40 13.84 2.97
N LEU A 36 6.03 14.78 3.68
CA LEU A 36 5.37 15.61 4.69
C LEU A 36 4.26 16.47 4.10
N THR A 37 4.46 17.02 2.90
CA THR A 37 3.42 17.78 2.18
C THR A 37 2.20 16.90 1.90
N LYS A 38 2.43 15.69 1.40
CA LYS A 38 1.38 14.70 1.11
C LYS A 38 0.65 14.23 2.38
N ILE A 39 1.38 13.93 3.44
CA ILE A 39 0.80 13.53 4.74
C ILE A 39 -0.01 14.67 5.36
N THR A 40 0.49 15.90 5.28
CA THR A 40 -0.23 17.09 5.76
C THR A 40 -1.54 17.28 5.00
N LYS A 41 -1.52 17.09 3.68
CA LYS A 41 -2.74 17.08 2.87
C LYS A 41 -3.70 15.96 3.30
N ALA A 42 -3.21 14.75 3.54
CA ALA A 42 -4.04 13.64 4.03
C ALA A 42 -4.74 13.99 5.35
N ALA A 43 -3.98 14.47 6.33
CA ALA A 43 -4.49 14.88 7.64
C ALA A 43 -5.50 16.04 7.54
N PHE A 44 -5.22 17.05 6.71
CA PHE A 44 -6.15 18.15 6.47
C PHE A 44 -7.47 17.65 5.86
N MET A 45 -7.40 16.70 4.91
CA MET A 45 -8.58 16.15 4.26
C MET A 45 -9.44 15.30 5.18
N GLU A 46 -8.88 14.67 6.24
CA GLU A 46 -9.66 14.06 7.32
C GLU A 46 -10.61 15.10 7.94
N TYR A 47 -10.10 16.29 8.30
CA TYR A 47 -10.93 17.37 8.86
C TYR A 47 -11.95 17.92 7.85
N VAL A 48 -11.55 18.09 6.58
CA VAL A 48 -12.48 18.53 5.52
C VAL A 48 -13.67 17.57 5.39
N LYS A 49 -13.44 16.26 5.52
CA LYS A 49 -14.51 15.26 5.51
C LYS A 49 -15.49 15.48 6.66
N MET A 50 -15.01 15.80 7.86
CA MET A 50 -15.87 16.03 9.03
C MET A 50 -16.87 17.17 8.83
N PHE A 51 -16.51 18.19 8.05
CA PHE A 51 -17.43 19.28 7.71
C PHE A 51 -18.47 18.90 6.64
N LYS A 52 -18.18 17.89 5.80
CA LYS A 52 -19.00 17.54 4.63
C LYS A 52 -19.91 16.33 4.84
N GLU A 53 -19.46 15.37 5.64
CA GLU A 53 -20.14 14.09 5.81
C GLU A 53 -20.72 13.94 7.22
N LYS A 54 -21.84 13.23 7.35
CA LYS A 54 -22.39 12.86 8.67
C LYS A 54 -21.75 11.56 9.13
N GLY A 55 -21.23 11.55 10.36
CA GLY A 55 -20.69 10.36 11.02
C GLY A 55 -19.17 10.35 11.05
N LEU A 56 -18.64 10.37 12.27
CA LEU A 56 -17.22 10.17 12.56
C LEU A 56 -17.02 8.71 13.02
N PRO A 57 -15.89 8.08 12.68
CA PRO A 57 -15.52 6.82 13.31
C PRO A 57 -15.46 7.02 14.83
N THR A 58 -16.10 6.10 15.56
CA THR A 58 -16.23 6.21 17.04
C THR A 58 -15.30 5.26 17.77
N ARG A 59 -14.78 4.25 17.07
CA ARG A 59 -13.83 3.27 17.61
C ARG A 59 -12.41 3.58 17.15
N ALA A 60 -11.43 3.28 17.99
CA ALA A 60 -10.02 3.52 17.69
C ALA A 60 -9.54 2.83 16.40
N ASP A 61 -10.00 1.60 16.14
CA ASP A 61 -9.68 0.85 14.92
C ASP A 61 -10.31 1.49 13.67
N GLU A 62 -11.53 2.00 13.80
CA GLU A 62 -12.20 2.73 12.73
C GLU A 62 -11.48 4.05 12.38
N VAL A 63 -10.93 4.74 13.38
CA VAL A 63 -10.12 5.96 13.17
C VAL A 63 -8.84 5.64 12.41
N GLN A 64 -8.14 4.56 12.77
CA GLN A 64 -6.94 4.13 12.07
C GLN A 64 -7.23 3.73 10.61
N GLN A 65 -8.34 3.03 10.35
CA GLN A 65 -8.75 2.68 8.99
C GLN A 65 -9.07 3.92 8.16
N GLU A 66 -9.70 4.93 8.76
CA GLU A 66 -9.95 6.21 8.10
C GLU A 66 -8.64 6.95 7.77
N ARG A 67 -7.72 7.04 8.73
CA ARG A 67 -6.41 7.64 8.49
C ARG A 67 -5.66 6.95 7.36
N LEU A 68 -5.64 5.62 7.34
CA LEU A 68 -5.04 4.87 6.24
C LEU A 68 -5.73 5.17 4.91
N PHE A 69 -7.06 5.26 4.87
CA PHE A 69 -7.79 5.63 3.66
C PHE A 69 -7.35 6.99 3.09
N PHE A 70 -7.15 8.00 3.94
CA PHE A 70 -6.64 9.31 3.50
C PHE A 70 -5.17 9.26 3.05
N LEU A 71 -4.32 8.46 3.70
CA LEU A 71 -2.96 8.22 3.24
C LEU A 71 -2.93 7.52 1.87
N LEU A 72 -3.82 6.56 1.62
CA LEU A 72 -3.94 5.90 0.31
C LEU A 72 -4.28 6.90 -0.81
N LEU A 73 -5.15 7.87 -0.51
CA LEU A 73 -5.56 8.89 -1.48
C LEU A 73 -4.47 9.91 -1.80
N TYR A 74 -3.73 10.36 -0.78
CA TYR A 74 -2.90 11.57 -0.88
C TYR A 74 -1.41 11.34 -0.70
N TYR A 75 -1.00 10.26 -0.04
CA TYR A 75 0.40 9.90 0.17
C TYR A 75 0.86 8.78 -0.75
N PHE A 76 0.17 7.63 -0.72
CA PHE A 76 0.49 6.47 -1.58
C PHE A 76 -0.11 6.56 -2.99
N GLU A 77 -0.95 7.57 -3.26
CA GLU A 77 -1.42 7.93 -4.60
C GLU A 77 -1.96 6.75 -5.42
N ASN A 78 -2.94 6.04 -4.89
CA ASN A 78 -3.60 4.87 -5.50
C ASN A 78 -2.76 3.58 -5.54
N ILE A 79 -1.75 3.45 -4.68
CA ILE A 79 -1.04 2.18 -4.43
C ILE A 79 -1.31 1.72 -2.99
N LEU A 80 -1.43 0.41 -2.77
CA LEU A 80 -1.47 -0.15 -1.43
C LEU A 80 -0.06 -0.17 -0.82
N PRO A 81 0.11 0.30 0.42
CA PRO A 81 1.36 0.17 1.13
C PRO A 81 1.63 -1.26 1.54
N SER A 82 2.91 -1.58 1.69
CA SER A 82 3.36 -2.76 2.38
C SER A 82 3.10 -2.69 3.88
N GLU A 83 3.05 -3.85 4.52
CA GLU A 83 2.90 -3.97 5.96
C GLU A 83 4.09 -3.34 6.71
N ASN A 84 5.28 -3.27 6.09
CA ASN A 84 6.43 -2.55 6.64
C ASN A 84 6.18 -1.04 6.72
N GLU A 85 5.72 -0.44 5.63
CA GLU A 85 5.40 1.00 5.60
C GLU A 85 4.31 1.34 6.61
N LEU A 86 3.29 0.49 6.72
CA LEU A 86 2.24 0.64 7.73
C LEU A 86 2.78 0.50 9.16
N SER A 87 3.69 -0.46 9.38
CA SER A 87 4.32 -0.66 10.69
C SER A 87 5.12 0.57 11.10
N SER A 88 5.87 1.18 10.17
CA SER A 88 6.61 2.42 10.42
C SER A 88 5.71 3.60 10.73
N ILE A 89 4.64 3.81 9.94
CA ILE A 89 3.77 4.99 10.08
C ILE A 89 2.86 4.88 11.31
N PHE A 90 2.28 3.70 11.55
CA PHE A 90 1.30 3.49 12.63
C PHE A 90 1.91 2.90 13.91
N GLN A 91 3.22 2.60 13.91
CA GLN A 91 3.93 1.95 15.02
C GLN A 91 3.26 0.63 15.43
N LEU A 92 2.91 -0.17 14.43
CA LEU A 92 2.21 -1.44 14.59
C LEU A 92 3.15 -2.62 14.36
N THR A 93 2.80 -3.77 14.93
CA THR A 93 3.41 -5.05 14.52
C THR A 93 2.94 -5.45 13.12
N GLN A 94 3.68 -6.33 12.45
CA GLN A 94 3.33 -6.85 11.12
C GLN A 94 1.90 -7.42 11.05
N SER A 95 1.47 -8.16 12.08
CA SER A 95 0.12 -8.75 12.13
C SER A 95 -0.97 -7.69 12.28
N GLN A 96 -0.70 -6.63 13.05
CA GLN A 96 -1.59 -5.49 13.21
C GLN A 96 -1.66 -4.66 11.92
N SER A 97 -0.53 -4.41 11.25
CA SER A 97 -0.47 -3.73 9.95
C SER A 97 -1.27 -4.46 8.87
N LYS A 98 -1.11 -5.79 8.77
CA LYS A 98 -1.91 -6.64 7.89
C LYS A 98 -3.40 -6.54 8.21
N THR A 99 -3.75 -6.57 9.49
CA THR A 99 -5.15 -6.46 9.95
C THR A 99 -5.74 -5.09 9.62
N LEU A 100 -4.99 -4.01 9.82
CA LEU A 100 -5.40 -2.65 9.48
C LEU A 100 -5.66 -2.51 7.98
N LEU A 101 -4.75 -3.00 7.14
CA LEU A 101 -4.91 -2.97 5.68
C LEU A 101 -6.15 -3.75 5.26
N ARG A 102 -6.30 -5.00 5.71
CA ARG A 102 -7.48 -5.84 5.41
C ARG A 102 -8.80 -5.18 5.82
N ASN A 103 -8.87 -4.63 7.03
CA ASN A 103 -10.09 -4.00 7.53
C ASN A 103 -10.41 -2.70 6.78
N THR A 104 -9.39 -1.91 6.44
CA THR A 104 -9.52 -0.71 5.60
C THR A 104 -10.06 -1.08 4.22
N LYS A 105 -9.54 -2.17 3.63
CA LYS A 105 -10.05 -2.68 2.35
C LYS A 105 -11.50 -3.12 2.42
N SER A 106 -11.90 -3.79 3.50
CA SER A 106 -13.29 -4.19 3.69
C SER A 106 -14.21 -2.99 3.81
N ARG A 107 -13.83 -1.99 4.63
CA ARG A 107 -14.66 -0.80 4.89
C ARG A 107 -14.79 0.12 3.69
N TYR A 108 -13.71 0.30 2.92
CA TYR A 108 -13.64 1.22 1.79
C TYR A 108 -13.60 0.51 0.43
N ARG A 109 -14.07 -0.75 0.35
CA ARG A 109 -13.92 -1.65 -0.81
C ARG A 109 -14.15 -0.97 -2.15
N THR A 110 -15.26 -0.24 -2.31
CA THR A 110 -15.59 0.42 -3.58
C THR A 110 -14.64 1.56 -3.91
N LYS A 111 -14.23 2.33 -2.90
CA LYS A 111 -13.36 3.51 -3.04
C LYS A 111 -11.90 3.16 -3.32
N ILE A 112 -11.43 2.02 -2.84
CA ILE A 112 -10.02 1.61 -2.98
C ILE A 112 -9.81 0.46 -3.99
N SER A 113 -10.88 0.03 -4.68
CA SER A 113 -10.82 -1.07 -5.65
C SER A 113 -9.78 -0.84 -6.75
N SER A 114 -9.69 0.39 -7.25
CA SER A 114 -8.66 0.81 -8.20
C SER A 114 -7.25 0.72 -7.61
N PHE A 115 -7.08 0.96 -6.31
CA PHE A 115 -5.76 0.96 -5.68
C PHE A 115 -5.22 -0.46 -5.60
N ILE A 116 -6.11 -1.40 -5.23
CA ILE A 116 -5.82 -2.83 -5.28
C ILE A 116 -5.42 -3.23 -6.71
N LYS A 117 -6.26 -2.90 -7.71
CA LYS A 117 -5.99 -3.24 -9.12
C LYS A 117 -4.63 -2.69 -9.58
N ASN A 118 -4.34 -1.43 -9.31
CA ASN A 118 -3.08 -0.78 -9.70
C ASN A 118 -1.87 -1.45 -9.06
N THR A 119 -1.90 -1.73 -7.75
CA THR A 119 -0.79 -2.42 -7.06
C THR A 119 -0.55 -3.83 -7.60
N LEU A 120 -1.61 -4.58 -7.88
CA LEU A 120 -1.50 -5.91 -8.46
C LEU A 120 -0.92 -5.85 -9.87
N LEU A 121 -1.39 -4.91 -10.69
CA LEU A 121 -0.90 -4.71 -12.05
C LEU A 121 0.57 -4.30 -12.06
N GLU A 122 0.98 -3.37 -11.21
CA GLU A 122 2.40 -2.98 -11.05
C GLU A 122 3.27 -4.17 -10.64
N THR A 123 2.79 -4.96 -9.68
CA THR A 123 3.50 -6.16 -9.21
C THR A 123 3.68 -7.17 -10.35
N ILE A 124 2.62 -7.46 -11.11
CA ILE A 124 2.67 -8.42 -12.22
C ILE A 124 3.47 -7.87 -13.40
N ASN A 125 3.39 -6.58 -13.72
CA ASN A 125 4.21 -5.95 -14.75
C ASN A 125 5.70 -5.95 -14.42
N SER A 126 6.08 -6.02 -13.14
CA SER A 126 7.47 -6.16 -12.72
C SER A 126 8.04 -7.56 -12.91
N ALA A 127 7.19 -8.55 -13.22
CA ALA A 127 7.62 -9.94 -13.36
C ALA A 127 8.47 -10.14 -14.62
N THR A 128 9.52 -10.95 -14.47
CA THR A 128 10.50 -11.24 -15.52
C THR A 128 10.59 -12.75 -15.73
N GLN A 129 10.89 -13.16 -16.95
CA GLN A 129 11.17 -14.56 -17.29
C GLN A 129 12.57 -14.63 -17.91
N ILE A 130 13.32 -15.68 -17.58
CA ILE A 130 14.68 -15.90 -18.12
C ILE A 130 14.59 -16.40 -19.56
N SER A 131 13.67 -17.33 -19.81
CA SER A 131 13.39 -17.92 -21.11
C SER A 131 11.88 -17.92 -21.39
N PRO A 132 11.41 -18.01 -22.66
CA PRO A 132 9.98 -18.03 -22.98
C PRO A 132 9.18 -19.21 -22.42
N THR A 133 9.86 -20.26 -21.96
CA THR A 133 9.26 -21.46 -21.36
C THR A 133 9.37 -21.47 -19.83
N ASP A 134 10.12 -20.54 -19.26
CA ASP A 134 10.32 -20.47 -17.81
C ASP A 134 9.13 -19.76 -17.15
N PRO A 135 8.81 -20.08 -15.90
CA PRO A 135 7.82 -19.32 -15.15
C PRO A 135 8.31 -17.88 -14.95
N TYR A 136 7.35 -16.97 -14.79
CA TYR A 136 7.63 -15.59 -14.41
C TYR A 136 8.07 -15.54 -12.95
N GLU A 137 9.01 -14.66 -12.65
CA GLU A 137 9.46 -14.37 -11.30
C GLU A 137 9.39 -12.88 -11.01
N PHE A 138 8.95 -12.52 -9.80
CA PHE A 138 8.88 -11.14 -9.34
C PHE A 138 9.22 -11.04 -7.85
N VAL A 139 9.55 -9.82 -7.43
CA VAL A 139 9.78 -9.50 -6.02
C VAL A 139 8.53 -8.81 -5.47
N CYS A 140 8.04 -9.27 -4.33
CA CYS A 140 6.93 -8.64 -3.62
C CYS A 140 7.18 -8.68 -2.11
N THR A 141 7.17 -7.52 -1.48
CA THR A 141 7.39 -7.37 -0.03
C THR A 141 6.09 -7.37 0.77
N SER A 142 4.93 -7.27 0.11
CA SER A 142 3.62 -7.28 0.77
C SER A 142 2.94 -8.65 0.63
N PRO A 143 2.81 -9.43 1.73
CA PRO A 143 2.01 -10.64 1.74
C PRO A 143 0.56 -10.40 1.33
N THR A 144 -0.03 -9.25 1.68
CA THR A 144 -1.40 -8.91 1.27
C THR A 144 -1.55 -8.83 -0.25
N THR A 145 -0.56 -8.27 -0.96
CA THR A 145 -0.60 -8.22 -2.43
C THR A 145 -0.61 -9.63 -3.04
N VAL A 146 0.22 -10.56 -2.52
CA VAL A 146 0.26 -11.96 -2.98
C VAL A 146 -1.05 -12.69 -2.68
N GLU A 147 -1.66 -12.44 -1.52
CA GLU A 147 -2.97 -13.01 -1.16
C GLU A 147 -4.07 -12.57 -2.14
N GLU A 148 -4.03 -11.33 -2.61
CA GLU A 148 -5.02 -10.83 -3.57
C GLU A 148 -4.80 -11.37 -4.99
N LEU A 149 -3.55 -11.55 -5.42
CA LEU A 149 -3.26 -12.26 -6.68
C LEU A 149 -3.83 -13.68 -6.63
N ASN A 150 -3.56 -14.41 -5.54
CA ASN A 150 -4.07 -15.76 -5.34
C ASN A 150 -5.59 -15.82 -5.20
N LEU A 151 -6.23 -14.76 -4.67
CA LEU A 151 -7.68 -14.66 -4.65
C LEU A 151 -8.25 -14.59 -6.07
N ILE A 152 -7.66 -13.78 -6.98
CA ILE A 152 -8.07 -13.71 -8.39
C ILE A 152 -7.92 -15.07 -9.06
N ILE A 153 -6.77 -15.74 -8.87
CA ILE A 153 -6.50 -17.07 -9.43
C ILE A 153 -7.57 -18.07 -8.94
N SER A 154 -7.84 -18.12 -7.64
CA SER A 154 -8.83 -19.05 -7.08
C SER A 154 -10.24 -18.84 -7.62
N GLN A 155 -10.60 -17.59 -7.98
CA GLN A 155 -11.92 -17.24 -8.47
C GLN A 155 -12.07 -17.39 -9.99
N LYS A 156 -11.00 -17.15 -10.76
CA LYS A 156 -11.04 -17.03 -12.22
C LYS A 156 -10.32 -18.16 -12.96
N GLY A 157 -9.33 -18.78 -12.32
CA GLY A 157 -8.59 -19.93 -12.84
C GLY A 157 -8.39 -20.98 -11.74
N PRO A 158 -9.46 -21.61 -11.22
CA PRO A 158 -9.36 -22.51 -10.06
C PRO A 158 -8.51 -23.77 -10.29
N THR A 159 -8.17 -24.09 -11.54
CA THR A 159 -7.28 -25.19 -11.91
C THR A 159 -5.83 -24.76 -12.12
N LEU A 160 -5.54 -23.46 -12.10
CA LEU A 160 -4.20 -22.92 -12.30
C LEU A 160 -3.38 -22.96 -11.00
N GLU A 161 -2.07 -22.99 -11.15
CA GLU A 161 -1.17 -22.94 -10.01
C GLU A 161 -1.19 -21.53 -9.37
N PRO A 162 -1.27 -21.44 -8.03
CA PRO A 162 -1.15 -20.18 -7.33
C PRO A 162 0.27 -19.61 -7.47
N VAL A 163 0.41 -18.30 -7.20
CA VAL A 163 1.72 -17.68 -7.00
C VAL A 163 2.38 -18.28 -5.77
N ASN A 164 3.60 -18.78 -5.94
CA ASN A 164 4.35 -19.48 -4.90
C ASN A 164 5.64 -18.76 -4.55
N LYS A 165 6.02 -18.79 -3.27
CA LYS A 165 7.29 -18.24 -2.82
C LYS A 165 8.45 -19.14 -3.24
N ILE A 166 9.50 -18.54 -3.81
CA ILE A 166 10.73 -19.28 -4.15
C ILE A 166 11.49 -19.59 -2.87
N ARG A 167 11.80 -20.88 -2.66
CA ARG A 167 12.49 -21.34 -1.45
C ARG A 167 13.91 -20.74 -1.39
N GLY A 168 14.32 -20.33 -0.19
CA GLY A 168 15.65 -19.74 0.04
C GLY A 168 15.76 -18.26 -0.32
N ILE A 169 14.71 -17.63 -0.87
CA ILE A 169 14.70 -16.20 -1.18
C ILE A 169 13.55 -15.51 -0.44
N SER A 170 13.83 -14.40 0.26
CA SER A 170 12.93 -13.80 1.25
C SER A 170 11.65 -13.18 0.67
N SER A 171 11.71 -12.62 -0.54
CA SER A 171 10.62 -11.84 -1.13
C SER A 171 10.40 -12.13 -2.61
N LYS A 172 10.92 -13.25 -3.13
CA LYS A 172 10.78 -13.62 -4.54
C LYS A 172 9.70 -14.69 -4.72
N TYR A 173 8.89 -14.51 -5.74
CA TYR A 173 7.76 -15.38 -6.07
C TYR A 173 7.87 -15.86 -7.51
N THR A 174 7.28 -17.01 -7.78
CA THR A 174 7.15 -17.62 -9.11
C THR A 174 5.68 -17.73 -9.49
N CYS A 175 5.41 -17.57 -10.78
CA CYS A 175 4.10 -17.59 -11.39
C CYS A 175 4.19 -18.33 -12.73
N ALA A 176 3.38 -19.37 -12.91
CA ALA A 176 3.32 -20.09 -14.19
C ALA A 176 2.83 -19.15 -15.32
N ILE A 177 3.19 -19.47 -16.57
CA ILE A 177 2.90 -18.61 -17.73
C ILE A 177 1.39 -18.41 -17.92
N ASP A 178 0.60 -19.46 -17.75
CA ASP A 178 -0.87 -19.42 -17.81
C ASP A 178 -1.48 -18.60 -16.67
N THR A 179 -0.97 -18.76 -15.44
CA THR A 179 -1.35 -17.93 -14.29
C THR A 179 -1.02 -16.45 -14.53
N TYR A 180 0.16 -16.15 -15.08
CA TYR A 180 0.56 -14.78 -15.43
C TYR A 180 -0.38 -14.18 -16.47
N ASN A 181 -0.69 -14.92 -17.54
CA ASN A 181 -1.60 -14.49 -18.60
C ASN A 181 -3.01 -14.22 -18.07
N LEU A 182 -3.52 -15.08 -17.18
CA LEU A 182 -4.81 -14.85 -16.51
C LEU A 182 -4.79 -13.55 -15.72
N LEU A 183 -3.75 -13.33 -14.90
CA LEU A 183 -3.63 -12.13 -14.09
C LEU A 183 -3.52 -10.87 -14.94
N GLN A 184 -2.73 -10.89 -16.02
CA GLN A 184 -2.67 -9.81 -17.01
C GLN A 184 -4.04 -9.51 -17.62
N GLN A 185 -4.80 -10.54 -17.98
CA GLN A 185 -6.12 -10.36 -18.58
C GLN A 185 -7.13 -9.75 -17.59
N GLU A 186 -7.15 -10.20 -16.33
CA GLU A 186 -8.11 -9.71 -15.34
C GLU A 186 -7.74 -8.32 -14.77
N LEU A 187 -6.45 -7.95 -14.82
CA LEU A 187 -5.94 -6.69 -14.29
C LEU A 187 -5.76 -5.58 -15.35
N ASN A 188 -5.93 -5.86 -16.64
CA ASN A 188 -6.03 -4.83 -17.68
C ASN A 188 -7.48 -4.33 -17.80
#